data_AF-A0A6I1VUM3-F1
#
_entry.id   AF-A0A6I1VUM3-F1
#
_cell.length_a   1.000
_cell.length_b   1.000
_cell.length_c   1.000
_cell.angle_alpha   90.00
_cell.angle_beta   90.00
_cell.angle_gamma   90.00
#
_symmetry.space_group_name_H-M   'P 1'
#
loop_
_entity.id
_entity.type
_entity.pdbx_description
1 polymer ?
#
loop_
_entity_poly.entity_id
_entity_poly.type
_entity_poly.pdbx_seq_one_letter_code
_entity_poly.pdbx_strand_id
1 'polypeptide(L)'
;MSASSSYLVGSSSGAFVALLKRLHFYIGVFIGPFLLVAALSGVLYALTPQIENTLYAHALHTETRGSSLSLQSQVQRAVQQVGPGMSVAAVRPAPGQGDTTRVMFSNPRF
;
A
#
# COMPACT_ATOMS: atom_id res chain seq x y z
N MET A 1 -49.60 45.62 42.16
CA MET A 1 -48.80 44.40 42.38
C MET A 1 -48.69 43.68 41.04
N SER A 2 -47.59 43.88 40.32
CA SER A 2 -47.31 43.18 39.06
C SER A 2 -45.83 42.82 39.07
N ALA A 3 -45.52 41.53 39.16
CA ALA A 3 -44.17 41.01 39.03
C ALA A 3 -44.05 40.40 37.63
N SER A 4 -43.37 41.11 36.73
CA SER A 4 -42.97 40.59 35.43
C SER A 4 -41.73 39.72 35.61
N SER A 5 -41.93 38.40 35.64
CA SER A 5 -40.81 37.45 35.59
C SER A 5 -40.38 37.22 34.15
N SER A 6 -39.28 37.87 33.76
CA SER A 6 -38.56 37.60 32.51
C SER A 6 -37.48 36.55 32.79
N TYR A 7 -37.84 35.27 32.70
CA TYR A 7 -36.85 34.20 32.81
C TYR A 7 -36.01 34.16 31.54
N LEU A 8 -34.70 34.36 31.70
CA LEU A 8 -33.70 34.35 30.64
C LEU A 8 -33.71 33.00 29.92
N VAL A 9 -34.16 32.97 28.68
CA VAL A 9 -33.85 31.88 27.75
C VAL A 9 -32.34 31.91 27.52
N GLY A 10 -31.61 31.08 28.28
CA GLY A 10 -30.19 30.86 28.06
C GLY A 10 -29.96 30.28 26.66
N SER A 11 -29.08 30.92 25.88
CA SER A 11 -28.77 30.53 24.50
C SER A 11 -28.09 29.14 24.46
N SER A 12 -28.89 28.10 24.26
CA SER A 12 -28.45 26.70 24.18
C SER A 12 -27.57 26.43 22.94
N SER A 13 -27.82 27.12 21.83
CA SER A 13 -27.03 26.97 20.59
C SER A 13 -25.58 27.42 20.76
N GLY A 14 -25.32 28.48 21.54
CA GLY A 14 -23.96 28.96 21.80
C GLY A 14 -23.14 27.97 22.64
N ALA A 15 -23.77 27.38 23.67
CA ALA A 15 -23.14 26.36 24.50
C ALA A 15 -22.83 25.08 23.71
N PHE A 16 -23.74 24.65 22.82
CA PHE A 16 -23.52 23.49 21.95
C PHE A 16 -22.36 23.71 20.98
N VAL A 17 -22.28 24.87 20.33
CA VAL A 17 -21.14 25.21 19.45
C VAL A 17 -19.83 25.24 20.22
N ALA A 18 -19.81 25.78 21.45
CA ALA A 18 -18.63 25.78 22.29
C ALA A 18 -18.18 24.36 22.68
N LEU A 19 -19.13 23.46 22.97
CA LEU A 19 -18.85 22.05 23.24
C LEU A 19 -18.26 21.35 22.01
N LEU A 20 -18.86 21.53 20.82
CA LEU A 20 -18.36 20.95 19.58
C LEU A 20 -16.92 21.39 19.27
N LYS A 21 -16.59 22.67 19.49
CA LYS A 21 -15.22 23.16 19.32
C LYS A 21 -14.23 22.49 20.27
N ARG A 22 -14.59 22.33 21.55
CA ARG A 22 -13.76 21.62 22.53
C ARG A 22 -13.58 20.15 22.16
N LEU A 23 -14.66 19.49 21.76
CA LEU A 23 -14.63 18.09 21.32
C LEU A 23 -13.73 17.93 20.09
N HIS A 24 -13.90 18.77 19.07
CA HIS A 24 -13.08 18.74 17.85
C HIS A 24 -11.60 18.95 18.17
N PHE A 25 -11.27 19.90 19.05
CA PHE A 25 -9.89 20.14 19.48
C PHE A 25 -9.30 18.90 20.17
N TYR A 26 -10.02 18.31 21.12
CA TYR A 26 -9.55 17.10 21.80
C TYR A 26 -9.40 15.92 20.84
N ILE A 27 -10.36 15.69 19.94
CA ILE A 27 -10.22 14.67 18.90
C ILE A 27 -8.98 14.96 18.03
N GLY A 28 -8.77 16.21 17.60
CA GLY A 28 -7.61 16.59 16.81
C GLY A 28 -6.28 16.30 17.52
N VAL A 29 -6.16 16.62 18.80
CA VAL A 29 -4.92 16.41 19.57
C VAL A 29 -4.69 14.93 19.90
N PHE A 30 -5.74 14.19 20.29
CA PHE A 30 -5.59 12.80 20.71
C PHE A 30 -5.61 11.81 19.55
N ILE A 31 -6.44 12.04 18.52
CA ILE A 31 -6.64 11.11 17.40
C ILE A 31 -5.85 11.55 16.15
N GLY A 32 -5.64 12.85 15.96
CA GLY A 32 -4.91 13.40 14.81
C GLY A 32 -3.53 12.79 14.58
N PRO A 33 -2.68 12.57 15.61
CA PRO A 33 -1.37 11.93 15.43
C PRO A 33 -1.48 10.52 14.85
N PHE A 34 -2.47 9.73 15.26
CA PHE A 34 -2.69 8.38 14.72
C PHE A 34 -3.18 8.43 13.27
N LEU A 35 -4.08 9.36 12.95
CA LEU A 35 -4.52 9.57 11.57
C LEU A 35 -3.37 10.03 10.66
N LEU A 36 -2.46 10.86 11.18
CA LEU A 36 -1.27 11.27 10.45
C LEU A 36 -0.36 10.08 10.15
N VAL A 37 -0.07 9.23 11.15
CA VAL A 37 0.74 8.02 10.95
C VAL A 37 0.06 7.07 9.98
N ALA A 38 -1.25 6.85 10.12
CA ALA A 38 -2.03 6.00 9.22
C ALA A 38 -1.98 6.54 7.78
N ALA A 39 -2.21 7.84 7.58
CA ALA A 39 -2.14 8.48 6.27
C ALA A 39 -0.73 8.37 5.66
N LEU A 40 0.31 8.67 6.44
CA LEU A 40 1.69 8.57 5.96
C LEU A 40 2.06 7.14 5.59
N SER A 41 1.66 6.17 6.40
CA SER A 41 1.87 4.75 6.10
C SER A 41 1.13 4.31 4.84
N GLY A 42 -0.11 4.77 4.63
CA GLY A 42 -0.88 4.54 3.42
C GLY A 42 -0.22 5.16 2.18
N VAL A 43 0.30 6.38 2.29
CA VAL A 43 1.07 7.04 1.21
C VAL A 43 2.32 6.24 0.87
N LEU A 44 3.11 5.85 1.87
CA LEU A 44 4.31 5.03 1.66
C LEU A 44 3.95 3.70 0.99
N TYR A 45 2.88 3.04 1.43
CA TYR A 45 2.40 1.81 0.84
C TYR A 45 1.97 2.00 -0.62
N ALA A 46 1.23 3.07 -0.92
CA ALA A 46 0.78 3.39 -2.28
C ALA A 46 1.94 3.73 -3.25
N LEU A 47 3.09 4.18 -2.72
CA LEU A 47 4.31 4.46 -3.48
C LEU A 47 5.19 3.22 -3.72
N THR A 48 4.86 2.08 -3.11
CA THR A 48 5.67 0.85 -3.22
C THR A 48 5.91 0.41 -4.68
N PRO A 49 4.90 0.37 -5.58
CA PRO A 49 5.12 -0.07 -6.97
C PRO A 49 6.12 0.79 -7.74
N GLN A 50 6.12 2.10 -7.50
CA GLN A 50 7.02 3.07 -8.16
C GLN A 50 8.46 2.87 -7.67
N ILE A 51 8.63 2.65 -6.36
CA ILE A 51 9.93 2.35 -5.77
C ILE A 51 10.45 1.01 -6.29
N GLU A 52 9.62 -0.04 -6.28
CA GLU A 52 9.99 -1.38 -6.78
C GLU A 52 10.36 -1.38 -8.26
N ASN A 53 9.60 -0.69 -9.11
CA ASN A 53 9.90 -0.63 -10.54
C ASN A 53 11.26 0.02 -10.83
N THR A 54 11.66 0.99 -10.01
CA THR A 54 12.96 1.66 -10.15
C THR A 54 14.09 0.81 -9.58
N LEU A 55 13.90 0.28 -8.37
CA LEU A 55 14.93 -0.49 -7.66
C LEU A 55 15.20 -1.85 -8.32
N TYR A 56 14.16 -2.51 -8.83
CA TYR A 56 14.22 -3.83 -9.46
C TYR A 56 14.06 -3.78 -10.98
N ALA A 57 14.37 -2.65 -11.62
CA ALA A 57 14.23 -2.49 -13.07
C ALA A 57 14.89 -3.63 -13.87
N HIS A 58 16.11 -4.04 -13.50
CA HIS A 58 16.82 -5.14 -14.16
C HIS A 58 16.22 -6.52 -13.96
N ALA A 59 15.40 -6.70 -12.91
CA ALA A 59 14.71 -7.96 -12.65
C ALA A 59 13.31 -7.98 -13.27
N LEU A 60 12.67 -6.82 -13.42
CA LEU A 60 11.33 -6.68 -13.99
C LEU A 60 11.35 -6.52 -15.51
N HIS A 61 12.40 -5.90 -16.05
CA HIS A 61 12.56 -5.60 -17.48
C HIS A 61 13.79 -6.28 -18.06
N THR A 62 13.73 -6.61 -19.35
CA THR A 62 14.86 -7.18 -20.11
C THR A 62 15.28 -6.26 -21.24
N GLU A 63 16.59 -6.17 -21.47
CA GLU A 63 17.16 -5.50 -22.64
C GLU A 63 17.22 -6.40 -23.89
N THR A 64 16.76 -7.65 -23.76
CA THR A 64 16.79 -8.63 -24.87
C THR A 64 15.89 -8.15 -26.00
N ARG A 65 16.47 -8.03 -27.21
CA ARG A 65 15.74 -7.67 -28.42
C ARG A 65 15.49 -8.92 -29.26
N GLY A 66 14.27 -9.07 -29.77
CA GLY A 66 13.87 -10.16 -30.67
C GLY A 66 12.67 -10.95 -30.15
N SER A 67 12.37 -12.07 -30.79
CA SER A 67 11.28 -12.95 -30.38
C SER A 67 11.58 -13.62 -29.05
N SER A 68 10.64 -13.54 -28.11
CA SER A 68 10.72 -14.27 -26.85
C SER A 68 10.88 -15.77 -27.09
N LEU A 69 11.77 -16.41 -26.32
CA LEU A 69 11.87 -17.87 -26.28
C LEU A 69 10.53 -18.49 -25.86
N SER A 70 10.31 -19.75 -26.21
CA SER A 70 9.15 -20.48 -25.66
C SER A 70 9.19 -20.50 -24.13
N LEU A 71 8.02 -20.45 -23.49
CA LEU A 71 7.93 -20.43 -22.02
C LEU A 71 8.66 -21.63 -21.40
N GLN A 72 8.58 -22.79 -22.04
CA GLN A 72 9.28 -24.00 -21.63
C GLN A 72 10.81 -23.80 -21.61
N SER A 73 11.37 -23.18 -22.66
CA SER A 73 12.80 -22.88 -22.74
C SER A 73 13.24 -21.89 -21.66
N GLN A 74 12.40 -20.88 -21.37
CA GLN A 74 12.67 -19.91 -20.31
C GLN A 74 12.71 -20.60 -18.94
N VAL A 75 11.74 -21.47 -18.63
CA VAL A 75 11.69 -22.24 -17.38
C VAL A 75 12.90 -23.17 -17.28
N GLN A 76 13.26 -23.87 -18.35
CA GLN A 76 14.40 -24.78 -18.35
C GLN A 76 15.71 -24.05 -18.05
N ARG A 77 15.93 -22.86 -18.63
CA ARG A 77 17.10 -22.03 -18.33
C ARG A 77 17.10 -21.57 -16.87
N ALA A 78 15.95 -21.18 -16.32
CA ALA A 78 15.85 -20.81 -14.91
C ALA A 78 16.20 -21.99 -13.99
N VAL A 79 15.72 -23.20 -14.29
CA VAL A 79 16.04 -24.43 -13.53
C VAL A 79 17.54 -24.73 -13.58
N GLN A 80 18.18 -24.58 -14.74
CA GLN A 80 19.62 -24.77 -14.89
C GLN A 80 20.43 -23.77 -14.06
N GLN A 81 19.94 -22.54 -13.92
CA GLN A 81 20.61 -21.48 -13.17
C GLN A 81 20.57 -21.68 -11.65
N VAL A 82 19.46 -22.20 -11.09
CA VAL A 82 19.32 -22.38 -9.63
C VAL A 82 19.97 -23.66 -9.10
N GLY A 83 20.25 -24.63 -9.98
CA GLY A 83 20.90 -25.89 -9.61
C GLY A 83 19.95 -26.96 -9.03
N PRO A 84 20.49 -28.15 -8.73
CA PRO A 84 19.69 -29.30 -8.30
C PRO A 84 19.11 -29.11 -6.89
N GLY A 85 17.95 -29.74 -6.63
CA GLY A 85 17.29 -29.74 -5.32
C GLY A 85 16.26 -28.63 -5.12
N MET A 86 16.09 -27.72 -6.08
CA MET A 86 15.03 -26.72 -6.11
C MET A 86 13.89 -27.20 -7.01
N SER A 87 12.64 -27.16 -6.54
CA SER A 87 11.46 -27.48 -7.36
C SER A 87 10.76 -26.20 -7.82
N VAL A 88 10.24 -26.17 -9.04
CA VAL A 88 9.47 -25.01 -9.52
C VAL A 88 8.14 -24.96 -8.75
N ALA A 89 7.92 -23.85 -8.05
CA ALA A 89 6.72 -23.59 -7.26
C ALA A 89 5.64 -22.90 -8.09
N ALA A 90 6.04 -21.90 -8.88
CA ALA A 90 5.14 -21.13 -9.72
C ALA A 90 5.89 -20.51 -10.89
N VAL A 91 5.18 -20.32 -12.00
CA VAL A 91 5.67 -19.57 -13.16
C VAL A 91 4.68 -18.45 -13.45
N ARG A 92 5.18 -17.21 -13.53
CA ARG A 92 4.41 -16.05 -13.97
C ARG A 92 5.02 -15.56 -15.29
N PRO A 93 4.38 -15.84 -16.44
CA PRO A 93 4.84 -15.34 -17.73
C PRO A 93 4.94 -13.81 -17.74
N ALA A 94 5.87 -13.29 -18.54
CA ALA A 94 5.98 -11.86 -18.81
C ALA A 94 4.61 -11.29 -19.25
N PRO A 95 4.09 -10.24 -18.59
CA PRO A 95 2.81 -9.63 -18.96
C PRO A 95 2.82 -8.98 -20.35
N GLY A 96 3.94 -8.40 -20.76
CA GLY A 96 4.12 -7.78 -22.06
C GLY A 96 5.53 -7.94 -22.64
N GLN A 97 5.74 -7.38 -23.84
CA GLN A 97 7.07 -7.28 -24.42
C GLN A 97 7.95 -6.36 -23.57
N GLY A 98 9.18 -6.77 -23.31
CA GLY A 98 10.13 -6.03 -22.47
C GLY A 98 10.09 -6.44 -20.98
N ASP A 99 9.02 -7.09 -20.52
CA ASP A 99 8.95 -7.63 -19.16
C ASP A 99 9.64 -9.01 -19.05
N THR A 100 9.97 -9.41 -17.83
CA THR A 100 10.57 -10.72 -17.54
C THR A 100 9.54 -11.77 -17.11
N THR A 101 9.78 -13.02 -17.46
CA THR A 101 9.08 -14.18 -16.87
C THR A 101 9.68 -14.50 -15.52
N ARG A 102 8.83 -14.64 -14.49
CA ARG A 102 9.26 -15.01 -13.14
C ARG A 102 9.07 -16.51 -12.92
N VAL A 103 10.17 -17.21 -12.62
CA VAL A 103 10.15 -18.62 -12.21
C VAL A 103 10.48 -18.68 -10.72
N MET A 104 9.52 -19.11 -9.92
CA MET A 104 9.62 -19.18 -8.47
C MET A 104 9.93 -20.62 -8.07
N PHE A 105 10.84 -20.80 -7.12
CA PHE A 105 11.29 -22.11 -6.68
C PHE A 105 10.99 -22.32 -5.19
N SER A 106 10.60 -23.54 -4.82
CA SER A 106 10.50 -23.98 -3.44
C SER A 106 11.82 -24.62 -3.02
N ASN A 107 12.33 -24.22 -1.86
CA ASN A 107 13.49 -24.84 -1.24
C ASN A 107 13.01 -25.89 -0.22
N PRO A 108 13.25 -27.20 -0.42
CA PRO A 108 12.78 -28.22 0.51
C PRO A 108 13.50 -28.18 1.87
N ARG A 109 14.54 -27.36 2.03
CA ARG A 109 15.28 -27.21 3.29
C ARG A 109 14.68 -26.16 4.23
N PHE A 110 13.73 -25.32 3.78
CA PHE A 110 13.02 -24.33 4.61
C PHE A 110 11.60 -24.08 4.07
#